data_AF-M5U1R6-F1
#
_entry.id   AF-M5U1R6-F1
#
_cell.length_a   1.000
_cell.length_b   1.000
_cell.length_c   1.000
_cell.angle_alpha   90.00
_cell.angle_beta   90.00
_cell.angle_gamma   90.00
#
_symmetry.space_group_name_H-M   'P 1'
#
loop_
_entity.id
_entity.type
_entity.pdbx_description
1 polymer ?
#
loop_
_entity_poly.entity_id
_entity_poly.type
_entity_poly.pdbx_seq_one_letter_code
_entity_poly.pdbx_strand_id
1 'polypeptide(L)'
;MICDAEPSASSHQRVGAADQIQALADKLDGLCNRVADQVDAADRAIEAADRAIRRAHQLGLCHHQFAIGSIAIRRLYGPDGPSECLELTQAAVTTGFGCVAVTWSSDDYQEWQEAGEPHDGVSKRCAPLRDCSPTVRVALLSHIPDLLRTLLRGVERSLTSE
;
A
#
# COMPACT_ATOMS: atom_id res chain seq x y z
N MET A 1 -61.93 19.44 35.18
CA MET A 1 -61.08 19.44 33.97
C MET A 1 -59.69 19.08 34.46
N ILE A 2 -59.35 17.79 34.40
CA ILE A 2 -58.13 17.22 34.99
C ILE A 2 -57.08 17.23 33.88
N CYS A 3 -55.91 17.80 34.19
CA CYS A 3 -54.75 17.81 33.31
C CYS A 3 -54.11 16.42 33.32
N ASP A 4 -54.18 15.70 32.20
CA ASP A 4 -53.39 14.47 32.03
C ASP A 4 -52.00 14.84 31.48
N ALA A 5 -50.99 14.59 32.31
CA ALA A 5 -49.59 14.65 31.93
C ALA A 5 -49.25 13.42 31.07
N GLU A 6 -48.70 13.64 29.89
CA GLU A 6 -48.14 12.56 29.07
C GLU A 6 -47.01 11.84 29.82
N PRO A 7 -46.98 10.50 29.85
CA PRO A 7 -45.86 9.78 30.43
C PRO A 7 -44.67 9.80 29.46
N SER A 8 -43.55 10.30 30.00
CA SER A 8 -42.25 10.40 29.37
C SER A 8 -41.69 9.04 28.94
N ALA A 9 -41.79 8.71 27.65
CA ALA A 9 -41.21 7.48 27.08
C ALA A 9 -39.76 7.64 26.55
N SER A 10 -39.03 8.72 26.91
CA SER A 10 -37.81 9.11 26.19
C SER A 10 -36.46 8.82 26.88
N SER A 11 -36.45 8.35 28.13
CA SER A 11 -35.19 8.17 28.89
C SER A 11 -34.56 6.78 28.75
N HIS A 12 -35.35 5.69 28.82
CA HIS A 12 -34.80 4.33 28.76
C HIS A 12 -34.35 3.88 27.37
N GLN A 13 -34.99 4.36 26.29
CA GLN A 13 -34.53 4.10 24.92
C GLN A 13 -33.21 4.83 24.58
N ARG A 14 -32.97 6.01 25.17
CA ARG A 14 -31.73 6.77 24.96
C ARG A 14 -30.51 6.14 25.64
N VAL A 15 -30.68 5.55 26.82
CA VAL A 15 -29.60 4.85 27.54
C VAL A 15 -29.17 3.59 26.78
N GLY A 16 -30.13 2.79 26.30
CA GLY A 16 -29.81 1.59 25.49
C GLY A 16 -29.14 1.92 24.15
N ALA A 17 -29.48 3.05 23.53
CA ALA A 17 -28.80 3.52 22.32
C ALA A 17 -27.38 4.02 22.59
N ALA A 18 -27.14 4.70 23.72
CA ALA A 18 -25.81 5.17 24.12
C ALA A 18 -24.86 4.00 24.41
N ASP A 19 -25.33 2.98 25.13
CA ASP A 19 -24.53 1.78 25.42
C ASP A 19 -24.18 1.00 24.15
N GLN A 20 -25.10 0.94 23.17
CA GLN A 20 -24.84 0.32 21.86
C GLN A 20 -23.83 1.11 21.03
N ILE A 21 -23.93 2.44 21.02
CA ILE A 21 -22.97 3.31 20.33
C ILE A 21 -21.58 3.16 20.95
N GLN A 22 -21.49 3.12 22.29
CA GLN A 22 -20.23 2.92 22.99
C GLN A 22 -19.62 1.55 22.66
N ALA A 23 -20.41 0.47 22.68
CA ALA A 23 -19.93 -0.86 22.31
C ALA A 23 -19.43 -0.94 20.86
N LEU A 24 -20.06 -0.21 19.93
CA LEU A 24 -19.61 -0.11 18.54
C LEU A 24 -18.31 0.70 18.43
N ALA A 25 -18.17 1.79 19.19
CA ALA A 25 -16.95 2.58 19.26
C ALA A 25 -15.78 1.74 19.78
N ASP A 26 -15.96 1.04 20.91
CA ASP A 26 -14.94 0.18 21.50
C ASP A 26 -14.51 -0.94 20.51
N LYS A 27 -15.48 -1.50 19.77
CA LYS A 27 -15.20 -2.52 18.75
C LYS A 27 -14.43 -1.93 17.55
N LEU A 28 -14.76 -0.72 17.13
CA LEU A 28 -14.06 -0.02 16.06
C LEU A 28 -12.62 0.29 16.49
N ASP A 29 -12.41 0.80 17.70
CA ASP A 29 -11.08 1.07 18.26
C ASP A 29 -10.25 -0.22 18.33
N GLY A 30 -10.85 -1.33 18.77
CA GLY A 30 -10.19 -2.64 18.78
C GLY A 30 -9.86 -3.18 17.37
N LEU A 31 -10.59 -2.78 16.33
CA LEU A 31 -10.25 -3.09 14.94
C LEU A 31 -9.11 -2.18 14.43
N CYS A 32 -9.19 -0.87 14.71
CA CYS A 32 -8.17 0.11 14.36
C CYS A 32 -6.80 -0.28 14.93
N ASN A 33 -6.74 -0.63 16.22
CA ASN A 33 -5.50 -1.06 16.87
C ASN A 33 -4.90 -2.31 16.24
N ARG A 34 -5.73 -3.31 15.91
CA ARG A 34 -5.26 -4.54 15.23
C ARG A 34 -4.71 -4.27 13.83
N VAL A 35 -5.36 -3.39 13.08
CA VAL A 35 -4.87 -2.99 11.75
C VAL A 35 -3.53 -2.26 11.89
N ALA A 36 -3.39 -1.35 12.85
CA ALA A 36 -2.14 -0.66 13.12
C ALA A 36 -1.00 -1.65 13.44
N ASP A 37 -1.22 -2.60 14.34
CA ASP A 37 -0.23 -3.63 14.71
C ASP A 37 0.22 -4.47 13.50
N GLN A 38 -0.72 -4.84 12.62
CA GLN A 38 -0.43 -5.60 11.41
C GLN A 38 0.39 -4.79 10.40
N VAL A 39 0.07 -3.51 10.25
CA VAL A 39 0.82 -2.60 9.37
C VAL A 39 2.26 -2.42 9.88
N ASP A 40 2.43 -2.20 11.19
CA ASP A 40 3.76 -2.08 11.80
C ASP A 40 4.58 -3.37 11.66
N ALA A 41 3.94 -4.53 11.81
CA ALA A 41 4.59 -5.81 11.59
C ALA A 41 5.03 -6.00 10.12
N ALA A 42 4.19 -5.58 9.17
CA ALA A 42 4.49 -5.63 7.75
C ALA A 42 5.64 -4.70 7.37
N ASP A 43 5.67 -3.47 7.90
CA ASP A 43 6.77 -2.53 7.69
C ASP A 43 8.10 -3.10 8.16
N ARG A 44 8.15 -3.64 9.39
CA ARG A 44 9.37 -4.26 9.92
C ARG A 44 9.86 -5.41 9.04
N ALA A 45 8.95 -6.22 8.50
CA ALA A 45 9.29 -7.30 7.59
C ALA A 45 9.84 -6.78 6.26
N ILE A 46 9.25 -5.72 5.70
CA ILE A 46 9.72 -5.07 4.47
C ILE A 46 11.09 -4.46 4.67
N GLU A 47 11.33 -3.75 5.77
CA GLU A 47 12.66 -3.20 6.05
C GLU A 47 13.73 -4.30 6.14
N ALA A 48 13.37 -5.45 6.73
CA ALA A 48 14.26 -6.60 6.77
C ALA A 48 14.54 -7.14 5.36
N ALA A 49 13.50 -7.26 4.52
CA ALA A 49 13.64 -7.65 3.12
C ALA A 49 14.51 -6.66 2.33
N ASP A 50 14.28 -5.36 2.46
CA ASP A 50 15.05 -4.31 1.79
C ASP A 50 16.53 -4.32 2.19
N ARG A 51 16.83 -4.60 3.47
CA ARG A 51 18.21 -4.78 3.93
C ARG A 51 18.85 -6.02 3.31
N ALA A 52 18.11 -7.13 3.22
CA ALA A 52 18.60 -8.36 2.62
C ALA A 52 18.87 -8.20 1.11
N ILE A 53 17.93 -7.60 0.38
CA ILE A 53 18.03 -7.32 -1.06
C ILE A 53 19.22 -6.42 -1.35
N ARG A 54 19.36 -5.31 -0.63
CA ARG A 54 20.50 -4.39 -0.82
C ARG A 54 21.84 -5.04 -0.53
N ARG A 55 21.93 -5.87 0.51
CA ARG A 55 23.15 -6.64 0.80
C ARG A 55 23.47 -7.62 -0.33
N ALA A 56 22.47 -8.35 -0.84
CA ALA A 56 22.67 -9.26 -1.96
C ALA A 56 23.16 -8.51 -3.21
N HIS A 57 22.59 -7.34 -3.50
CA HIS A 57 23.03 -6.48 -4.60
C HIS A 57 24.47 -5.97 -4.42
N GLN A 58 24.82 -5.48 -3.22
CA GLN A 58 26.18 -5.00 -2.89
C GLN A 58 27.25 -6.10 -3.00
N LEU A 59 26.87 -7.34 -2.71
CA LEU A 59 27.74 -8.51 -2.85
C LEU A 59 27.82 -9.02 -4.30
N GLY A 60 27.13 -8.39 -5.25
CA GLY A 60 27.09 -8.81 -6.65
C GLY A 60 26.30 -10.10 -6.90
N LEU A 61 25.49 -10.56 -5.93
CA LEU A 61 24.70 -11.78 -6.06
C LEU A 61 23.47 -11.60 -6.96
N CYS A 62 23.01 -10.35 -7.11
CA CYS A 62 21.87 -10.00 -7.96
C CYS A 62 22.18 -8.70 -8.74
N HIS A 63 22.20 -8.76 -10.07
CA HIS A 63 22.35 -7.59 -10.94
C HIS A 63 20.99 -7.02 -11.35
N HIS A 64 20.80 -5.69 -11.24
CA HIS A 64 19.65 -4.88 -11.66
C HIS A 64 18.38 -5.64 -12.07
N GLN A 65 17.74 -6.29 -11.09
CA GLN A 65 16.45 -6.94 -11.29
C GLN A 65 15.34 -6.10 -10.68
N PHE A 66 14.16 -6.18 -11.28
CA PHE A 66 12.96 -5.57 -10.74
C PHE A 66 11.76 -6.48 -11.01
N ALA A 67 10.78 -6.41 -10.13
CA ALA A 67 9.45 -6.98 -10.29
C ALA A 67 8.44 -5.86 -10.03
N ILE A 68 7.54 -5.60 -10.97
CA ILE A 68 6.49 -4.60 -10.84
C ILE A 68 5.11 -5.29 -10.87
N GLY A 69 4.23 -4.88 -9.95
CA GLY A 69 2.91 -5.45 -9.78
C GLY A 69 1.83 -4.76 -10.61
N SER A 70 0.59 -5.21 -10.47
CA SER A 70 -0.58 -4.53 -11.03
C SER A 70 -0.82 -3.16 -10.39
N ILE A 71 -1.55 -2.28 -11.09
CA ILE A 71 -2.02 -1.02 -10.52
C ILE A 71 -2.93 -1.30 -9.33
N ALA A 72 -2.54 -0.78 -8.17
CA ALA A 72 -3.31 -0.92 -6.93
C ALA A 72 -4.16 0.33 -6.64
N ILE A 73 -3.75 1.49 -7.14
CA ILE A 73 -4.42 2.77 -6.90
C ILE A 73 -4.60 3.49 -8.22
N ARG A 74 -5.83 3.99 -8.45
CA ARG A 74 -6.19 4.88 -9.56
C ARG A 74 -6.87 6.10 -8.97
N ARG A 75 -6.30 7.27 -9.16
CA ARG A 75 -6.86 8.53 -8.67
C ARG A 75 -6.85 9.53 -9.81
N LEU A 76 -7.80 10.45 -9.84
CA LEU A 76 -7.55 11.69 -10.57
C LEU A 76 -6.33 12.35 -9.94
N TYR A 77 -5.55 13.07 -10.75
CA TYR A 77 -4.46 13.86 -10.21
C TYR A 77 -4.93 14.64 -8.97
N GLY A 78 -4.04 14.75 -7.96
CA GLY A 78 -4.30 15.56 -6.78
C GLY A 78 -4.70 16.99 -7.13
N PRO A 79 -5.07 17.83 -6.13
CA PRO A 79 -5.62 19.17 -6.37
C PRO A 79 -4.77 20.07 -7.29
N ASP A 80 -3.48 19.78 -7.43
CA ASP A 80 -2.52 20.53 -8.24
C ASP A 80 -2.26 19.97 -9.65
N GLY A 81 -2.90 18.87 -10.05
CA GLY A 81 -2.70 18.28 -11.38
C GLY A 81 -3.86 18.54 -12.36
N PRO A 82 -3.67 18.20 -13.65
CA PRO A 82 -4.66 18.45 -14.68
C PRO A 82 -5.95 17.67 -14.39
N SER A 83 -7.11 18.31 -14.57
CA SER A 83 -8.44 17.77 -14.26
C SER A 83 -8.84 16.52 -15.04
N GLU A 84 -8.05 16.14 -16.05
CA GLU A 84 -8.36 15.07 -17.00
C GLU A 84 -7.40 13.88 -16.91
N CYS A 85 -6.33 14.00 -16.11
CA CYS A 85 -5.30 12.97 -16.02
C CYS A 85 -5.50 12.06 -14.80
N LEU A 86 -5.14 10.79 -14.94
CA LEU A 86 -5.13 9.81 -13.85
C LEU A 86 -3.70 9.63 -13.31
N GLU A 87 -3.59 9.58 -11.99
CA GLU A 87 -2.42 9.08 -11.28
C GLU A 87 -2.61 7.59 -10.98
N LEU A 88 -1.61 6.79 -11.35
CA LEU A 88 -1.59 5.35 -11.16
C LEU A 88 -0.46 4.98 -10.21
N THR A 89 -0.74 4.17 -9.19
CA THR A 89 0.30 3.67 -8.27
C THR A 89 0.39 2.15 -8.30
N GLN A 90 1.61 1.65 -8.43
CA GLN A 90 1.97 0.23 -8.41
C GLN A 90 2.97 -0.06 -7.30
N ALA A 91 2.92 -1.29 -6.80
CA ALA A 91 4.00 -1.82 -5.99
C ALA A 91 5.11 -2.35 -6.91
N ALA A 92 6.37 -2.13 -6.55
CA ALA A 92 7.49 -2.79 -7.19
C ALA A 92 8.52 -3.22 -6.15
N VAL A 93 9.36 -4.18 -6.51
CA VAL A 93 10.56 -4.55 -5.74
C VAL A 93 11.74 -4.50 -6.70
N THR A 94 12.78 -3.79 -6.31
CA THR A 94 14.01 -3.64 -7.11
C THR A 94 15.22 -4.06 -6.28
N THR A 95 16.27 -4.56 -6.93
CA THR A 95 17.52 -4.91 -6.22
C THR A 95 18.25 -3.68 -5.68
N GLY A 96 18.06 -2.51 -6.28
CA GLY A 96 18.70 -1.25 -5.86
C GLY A 96 18.01 -0.57 -4.68
N PHE A 97 16.67 -0.55 -4.67
CA PHE A 97 15.89 0.24 -3.72
C PHE A 97 15.08 -0.62 -2.73
N GLY A 98 14.92 -1.91 -2.98
CA GLY A 98 14.00 -2.76 -2.22
C GLY A 98 12.56 -2.57 -2.66
N CYS A 99 11.62 -2.62 -1.70
CA CYS A 99 10.20 -2.46 -1.92
C CYS A 99 9.83 -0.97 -2.08
N VAL A 100 9.20 -0.63 -3.19
CA VAL A 100 8.92 0.76 -3.59
C VAL A 100 7.49 0.89 -4.14
N ALA A 101 6.95 2.10 -4.05
CA ALA A 101 5.82 2.53 -4.85
C ALA A 101 6.33 3.17 -6.14
N VAL A 102 5.66 2.91 -7.25
CA VAL A 102 5.92 3.55 -8.54
C VAL A 102 4.67 4.31 -8.94
N THR A 103 4.83 5.61 -9.19
CA THR A 103 3.73 6.50 -9.55
C THR A 103 3.86 6.98 -10.99
N TRP A 104 2.75 6.95 -11.71
CA TRP A 104 2.67 7.32 -13.12
C TRP A 104 1.53 8.30 -13.38
N SER A 105 1.70 9.16 -14.37
CA SER A 105 0.56 9.70 -15.11
C SER A 105 -0.03 8.60 -16.01
N SER A 106 -1.27 8.76 -16.48
CA SER A 106 -1.87 7.86 -17.48
C SER A 106 -1.00 7.74 -18.73
N ASP A 107 -0.47 8.86 -19.19
CA ASP A 107 0.25 8.99 -20.45
C ASP A 107 1.64 8.36 -20.30
N ASP A 108 2.35 8.66 -19.21
CA ASP A 108 3.65 8.06 -18.86
C ASP A 108 3.53 6.53 -18.76
N TYR A 109 2.43 6.04 -18.19
CA TYR A 109 2.19 4.61 -18.04
C TYR A 109 1.93 3.92 -19.38
N GLN A 110 1.18 4.57 -20.27
CA GLN A 110 0.92 4.05 -21.61
C GLN A 110 2.20 4.03 -22.44
N GLU A 111 2.95 5.12 -22.47
CA GLU A 111 4.25 5.20 -23.15
C GLU A 111 5.21 4.13 -22.63
N TRP A 112 5.26 3.92 -21.31
CA TRP A 112 6.10 2.89 -20.70
C TRP A 112 5.70 1.47 -21.15
N GLN A 113 4.41 1.16 -21.23
CA GLN A 113 3.95 -0.13 -21.74
C GLN A 113 4.32 -0.35 -23.20
N GLU A 114 4.27 0.70 -24.02
CA GLU A 114 4.59 0.63 -25.45
C GLU A 114 6.10 0.54 -25.72
N ALA A 115 6.92 1.24 -24.92
CA ALA A 115 8.37 1.29 -25.08
C ALA A 115 9.07 -0.02 -24.70
N GLY A 116 8.49 -0.81 -23.79
CA GLY A 116 9.11 -2.05 -23.30
C GLY A 116 10.43 -1.84 -22.54
N GLU A 117 10.74 -0.60 -22.11
CA GLU A 117 11.94 -0.28 -21.33
C GLU A 117 11.71 -0.48 -19.82
N PRO A 118 12.32 -1.50 -19.21
CA PRO A 118 11.79 -2.00 -17.96
C PRO A 118 12.32 -1.30 -16.70
N HIS A 119 13.58 -0.86 -16.69
CA HIS A 119 14.26 -0.47 -15.44
C HIS A 119 14.46 1.05 -15.28
N ASP A 120 14.95 1.75 -16.31
CA ASP A 120 15.33 3.16 -16.18
C ASP A 120 14.12 4.09 -16.00
N GLY A 121 13.03 3.82 -16.72
CA GLY A 121 11.76 4.55 -16.57
C GLY A 121 11.12 4.36 -15.18
N VAL A 122 11.21 3.15 -14.63
CA VAL A 122 10.68 2.82 -13.30
C VAL A 122 11.52 3.46 -12.20
N SER A 123 12.85 3.37 -12.29
CA SER A 123 13.78 3.81 -11.25
C SER A 123 13.62 5.28 -10.85
N LYS A 124 13.33 6.16 -11.82
CA LYS A 124 13.13 7.60 -11.61
C LYS A 124 11.82 7.94 -10.89
N ARG A 125 10.89 6.98 -10.82
CA ARG A 125 9.53 7.12 -10.28
C ARG A 125 9.32 6.36 -8.98
N CYS A 126 10.36 5.68 -8.50
CA CYS A 126 10.34 4.92 -7.27
C CYS A 126 10.36 5.83 -6.04
N ALA A 127 9.38 5.65 -5.16
CA ALA A 127 9.43 6.12 -3.79
C ALA A 127 9.51 4.91 -2.85
N PRO A 128 10.44 4.85 -1.88
CA PRO A 128 10.43 3.81 -0.86
C PRO A 128 9.08 3.72 -0.17
N LEU A 129 8.56 2.52 0.08
CA LEU A 129 7.22 2.36 0.66
C LEU A 129 7.06 3.11 1.99
N ARG A 130 8.11 3.12 2.82
CA ARG A 130 8.11 3.85 4.10
C ARG A 130 7.89 5.36 3.97
N ASP A 131 8.19 5.94 2.81
CA ASP A 131 8.05 7.37 2.53
C ASP A 131 6.65 7.69 1.96
N CYS A 132 5.84 6.66 1.67
CA CYS A 132 4.47 6.82 1.20
C CYS A 132 3.47 7.05 2.35
N SER A 133 2.34 7.67 2.03
CA SER A 133 1.23 7.80 2.98
C SER A 133 0.73 6.42 3.47
N PRO A 134 0.16 6.32 4.69
CA PRO A 134 -0.35 5.06 5.22
C PRO A 134 -1.36 4.37 4.30
N THR A 135 -2.27 5.12 3.68
CA THR A 135 -3.26 4.58 2.75
C THR A 135 -2.61 3.94 1.53
N VAL A 136 -1.59 4.58 0.96
CA VAL A 136 -0.85 4.03 -0.17
C VAL A 136 -0.11 2.78 0.27
N ARG A 137 0.61 2.84 1.40
CA ARG A 137 1.34 1.69 1.95
C ARG A 137 0.42 0.48 2.11
N VAL A 138 -0.68 0.62 2.85
CA VAL A 138 -1.64 -0.47 3.10
C VAL A 138 -2.15 -1.09 1.79
N ALA A 139 -2.50 -0.26 0.80
CA ALA A 139 -2.96 -0.75 -0.50
C ALA A 139 -1.87 -1.52 -1.27
N LEU A 140 -0.60 -1.13 -1.14
CA LEU A 140 0.51 -1.77 -1.83
C LEU A 140 1.06 -3.01 -1.09
N LEU A 141 0.97 -3.04 0.23
CA LEU A 141 1.51 -4.11 1.10
C LEU A 141 1.03 -5.50 0.68
N SER A 142 -0.23 -5.64 0.25
CA SER A 142 -0.81 -6.92 -0.17
C SER A 142 -0.12 -7.53 -1.39
N HIS A 143 0.58 -6.73 -2.20
CA HIS A 143 1.25 -7.19 -3.42
C HIS A 143 2.72 -7.58 -3.20
N ILE A 144 3.34 -7.12 -2.12
CA ILE A 144 4.78 -7.27 -1.89
C ILE A 144 5.24 -8.74 -1.78
N PRO A 145 4.54 -9.65 -1.10
CA PRO A 145 4.96 -11.05 -1.01
C PRO A 145 5.13 -11.73 -2.37
N ASP A 146 4.21 -11.48 -3.32
CA ASP A 146 4.28 -12.06 -4.66
C ASP A 146 5.38 -11.44 -5.51
N LEU A 147 5.62 -10.14 -5.34
CA LEU A 147 6.71 -9.45 -6.03
C LEU A 147 8.08 -9.92 -5.54
N LEU A 148 8.25 -10.14 -4.23
CA LEU A 148 9.47 -10.72 -3.67
C LEU A 148 9.73 -12.12 -4.23
N ARG A 149 8.70 -12.98 -4.31
CA ARG A 149 8.82 -14.31 -4.94
C ARG A 149 9.19 -14.20 -6.42
N THR A 150 8.61 -13.26 -7.13
CA THR A 150 8.89 -13.03 -8.56
C THR A 150 10.33 -12.59 -8.77
N LEU A 151 10.82 -11.67 -7.95
CA LEU A 151 12.22 -11.23 -7.97
C LEU A 151 13.16 -12.38 -7.68
N LEU A 152 12.92 -13.16 -6.62
CA LEU A 152 13.77 -14.30 -6.25
C LEU A 152 13.85 -15.36 -7.36
N ARG A 153 12.72 -15.70 -7.99
CA ARG A 153 12.71 -16.59 -9.16
C ARG A 153 13.50 -16.02 -10.34
N GLY A 154 13.47 -14.69 -10.52
CA GLY A 154 14.29 -13.99 -11.50
C GLY A 154 15.78 -14.16 -11.22
N VAL A 155 16.20 -14.01 -9.96
CA VAL A 155 17.60 -14.20 -9.53
C VAL A 155 18.04 -15.63 -9.78
N GLU A 156 17.25 -16.61 -9.34
CA GLU A 156 17.56 -18.04 -9.51
C GLU A 156 17.77 -18.42 -10.98
N ARG A 157 16.91 -17.93 -11.89
CA ARG A 157 17.05 -18.21 -13.33
C ARG A 157 18.33 -17.64 -13.91
N SER A 158 18.69 -16.41 -13.53
CA SER A 158 19.92 -15.77 -13.98
C SER A 158 21.16 -16.57 -13.55
N LEU A 159 21.18 -17.11 -12.33
CA LEU A 159 22.28 -17.94 -11.83
C LEU A 159 22.41 -19.30 -12.51
N THR A 160 21.31 -19.83 -13.08
CA THR A 160 21.30 -21.15 -13.76
C THR A 160 21.53 -21.07 -15.27
N SER A 161 21.53 -19.87 -15.84
CA SER A 161 21.71 -19.64 -17.28
C SER A 161 23.15 -19.29 -17.66
N GLU A 162 24.06 -19.26 -16.68
CA GLU A 162 25.52 -19.19 -16.83
C GLU A 162 26.14 -20.59 -16.71
#